data_AF-A0A8J8SYV8-F1
#
_entry.id   AF-A0A8J8SYV8-F1
#
_cell.length_a   1.000
_cell.length_b   1.000
_cell.length_c   1.000
_cell.angle_alpha   90.00
_cell.angle_beta   90.00
_cell.angle_gamma   90.00
#
_symmetry.space_group_name_H-M   'P 1'
#
loop_
_entity.id
_entity.type
_entity.pdbx_description
1 polymer ?
#
loop_
_entity_poly.entity_id
_entity_poly.type
_entity_poly.pdbx_seq_one_letter_code
_entity_poly.pdbx_strand_id
1 'polypeptide(L)' 'MYEHPIKRAGLTFNRILFSNTKMVVPCYQNTEGKYRLQFKVKFYDAGKEVNRKIFSSANLDEIFPSRK' A
#
# COMPACT_ATOMS: atom_id res chain seq x y z
N MET A 1 -8.95 -22.42 -15.69
CA MET A 1 -9.07 -20.97 -16.01
C MET A 1 -8.17 -20.22 -15.02
N TYR A 2 -7.23 -19.37 -15.47
CA TYR A 2 -6.35 -18.63 -14.55
C TYR A 2 -7.18 -17.58 -13.83
N GLU A 3 -7.37 -17.77 -12.53
CA GLU A 3 -8.18 -16.87 -11.72
C GLU A 3 -7.40 -15.58 -11.45
N HIS A 4 -8.03 -14.43 -11.74
CA HIS A 4 -7.37 -13.13 -11.60
C HIS A 4 -6.93 -12.90 -10.14
N PRO A 5 -5.73 -12.36 -9.85
CA PRO A 5 -5.22 -12.17 -8.49
C PRO A 5 -6.14 -11.39 -7.57
N ILE A 6 -6.91 -10.44 -8.13
CA ILE A 6 -7.96 -9.69 -7.41
C ILE A 6 -9.02 -10.65 -6.84
N LYS A 7 -9.52 -11.59 -7.65
CA LYS A 7 -10.54 -12.56 -7.23
C LYS A 7 -9.97 -13.64 -6.30
N ARG A 8 -8.74 -14.10 -6.55
CA ARG A 8 -8.13 -15.19 -5.77
C ARG A 8 -7.54 -14.77 -4.43
N ALA A 9 -6.96 -13.57 -4.36
CA ALA A 9 -6.20 -13.10 -3.21
C ALA A 9 -6.77 -11.83 -2.57
N GLY A 10 -7.91 -11.31 -3.06
CA GLY A 10 -8.57 -10.13 -2.48
C GLY A 10 -7.76 -8.85 -2.58
N LEU A 11 -6.76 -8.81 -3.48
CA LEU A 11 -5.85 -7.68 -3.59
C LEU A 11 -6.53 -6.51 -4.31
N THR A 12 -6.37 -5.31 -3.75
CA THR A 12 -6.80 -4.09 -4.44
C THR A 12 -5.93 -3.84 -5.66
N PHE A 13 -6.52 -3.25 -6.70
CA PHE A 13 -5.79 -2.93 -7.94
C PHE A 13 -4.58 -2.01 -7.70
N ASN A 14 -4.71 -1.05 -6.78
CA ASN A 14 -3.62 -0.16 -6.37
C ASN A 14 -2.43 -0.93 -5.77
N ARG A 15 -2.68 -2.00 -5.01
CA ARG A 15 -1.60 -2.87 -4.50
C ARG A 15 -0.88 -3.58 -5.63
N ILE A 16 -1.61 -4.10 -6.61
CA ILE A 16 -1.03 -4.80 -7.76
C ILE A 16 -0.17 -3.85 -8.58
N LEU A 17 -0.68 -2.66 -8.90
CA LEU A 17 0.09 -1.63 -9.61
C LEU A 17 1.35 -1.22 -8.84
N PHE A 18 1.22 -0.95 -7.54
CA PHE A 18 2.36 -0.57 -6.71
C PHE A 18 3.43 -1.68 -6.65
N SER A 19 3.02 -2.93 -6.46
CA SER A 19 3.94 -4.07 -6.46
C SER A 19 4.65 -4.25 -7.82
N ASN A 20 3.91 -4.17 -8.93
CA ASN A 20 4.46 -4.33 -10.27
C ASN A 20 5.44 -3.20 -10.61
N THR A 21 5.07 -1.95 -10.30
CA THR A 21 5.96 -0.80 -10.51
C THR A 21 7.20 -0.91 -9.64
N LYS A 22 7.09 -1.27 -8.36
CA LYS A 22 8.24 -1.47 -7.45
C LYS A 22 9.27 -2.47 -8.00
N MET A 23 8.82 -3.53 -8.67
CA MET A 23 9.72 -4.54 -9.27
C MET A 23 10.57 -3.98 -10.41
N VAL A 24 10.06 -3.01 -11.18
CA VAL A 24 10.77 -2.41 -12.31
C VAL A 24 11.49 -1.10 -11.95
N VAL A 25 11.30 -0.58 -10.73
CA VAL A 25 11.98 0.63 -10.21
C VAL A 25 13.50 0.64 -10.45
N PRO A 26 14.24 -0.47 -10.22
CA PRO A 26 15.69 -0.48 -10.42
C PRO A 26 16.14 -0.22 -11.87
N CYS A 27 15.25 -0.41 -12.84
CA CYS A 27 15.54 -0.17 -14.26
C CYS A 27 15.43 1.32 -14.64
N TYR A 28 14.88 2.17 -13.77
CA TYR A 28 14.75 3.59 -14.00
C TYR A 28 15.86 4.38 -13.30
N GLN A 29 16.41 5.39 -13.96
CA GLN A 29 17.40 6.29 -13.37
C GLN A 29 16.72 7.28 -12.41
N ASN A 30 17.36 7.60 -11.27
CA ASN A 30 16.90 8.59 -10.28
C ASN A 30 15.45 8.39 -9.78
N THR A 31 15.10 7.16 -9.42
CA THR A 31 13.79 6.80 -8.85
C THR A 31 13.82 6.55 -7.34
N GLU A 32 14.98 6.69 -6.69
CA GLU A 32 15.08 6.58 -5.23
C GLU A 32 14.15 7.57 -4.55
N GLY A 33 13.27 7.05 -3.69
CA GLY A 33 12.30 7.85 -2.92
C GLY A 33 10.93 8.05 -3.58
N LYS A 34 10.80 8.03 -4.91
CA LYS A 34 9.49 8.26 -5.59
C LYS A 34 8.42 7.21 -5.24
N TYR A 35 8.87 6.00 -4.92
CA TYR A 35 8.01 4.87 -4.57
C TYR A 35 7.96 4.59 -3.07
N ARG A 36 8.53 5.48 -2.24
CA ARG A 36 8.49 5.37 -0.78
C ARG A 36 7.23 6.05 -0.25
N LEU A 37 6.14 5.29 -0.18
CA LEU A 37 4.91 5.76 0.46
C LEU A 37 5.08 5.76 1.99
N GLN A 38 4.90 6.89 2.65
CA GLN A 38 4.86 6.97 4.12
C GLN A 38 3.91 8.09 4.53
N PHE A 39 2.91 7.78 5.37
CA PHE A 39 1.94 8.76 5.82
C PHE A 39 1.48 8.46 7.25
N LYS A 40 0.90 9.46 7.90
CA LYS A 40 0.45 9.38 9.28
C LYS A 40 -1.05 9.61 9.34
N VAL A 41 -1.78 8.67 9.91
CA VAL A 41 -3.22 8.77 10.12
C VAL A 41 -3.48 8.99 11.59
N LYS A 42 -4.31 9.99 11.87
CA LYS A 42 -4.84 10.26 13.20
C LYS A 42 -6.31 9.88 13.22
N PHE A 43 -6.71 9.13 14.23
CA PHE A 43 -8.09 8.74 14.46
C PHE A 43 -8.63 9.61 15.57
N TYR A 44 -9.80 10.18 15.33
CA TYR A 44 -10.49 11.05 16.28
C TYR A 44 -11.82 10.41 16.66
N ASP A 45 -12.16 10.49 17.94
CA ASP A 45 -13.48 10.15 18.45
C ASP A 45 -13.96 11.30 19.35
N ALA A 46 -15.22 11.72 19.17
CA ALA A 46 -15.80 12.90 19.81
C ALA A 46 -14.88 14.15 19.78
N GLY A 47 -14.14 14.35 18.68
CA GLY A 47 -13.23 15.48 18.50
C GLY A 47 -11.87 15.38 19.22
N LYS A 48 -11.60 14.31 19.97
CA LYS A 48 -10.29 14.06 20.61
C LYS A 48 -9.50 13.01 19.83
N GLU A 49 -8.18 13.19 19.75
CA GLU A 49 -7.29 12.22 19.11
C GLU A 49 -7.23 10.95 19.97
N VAL A 50 -7.71 9.83 19.43
CA VAL A 50 -7.74 8.53 20.12
C VAL A 50 -6.52 7.69 19.74
N ASN A 51 -6.12 7.76 18.47
CA ASN A 51 -5.03 6.93 17.97
C ASN A 51 -4.26 7.64 16.85
N ARG A 52 -3.02 7.23 16.67
CA ARG A 52 -2.09 7.76 15.68
C ARG A 52 -1.27 6.60 15.13
N LYS A 53 -1.48 6.29 13.86
CA LYS A 53 -0.75 5.22 13.17
C LYS A 53 0.10 5.80 12.04
N ILE A 54 1.34 5.32 11.95
CA ILE A 54 2.25 5.64 10.85
C ILE A 54 2.24 4.45 9.90
N PHE A 55 1.87 4.70 8.66
CA PHE A 55 1.87 3.71 7.60
C PHE A 55 3.11 3.91 6.72
N SER A 56 3.73 2.82 6.32
CA SER A 56 4.94 2.82 5.50
C SER A 56 4.86 1.72 4.44
N SER A 57 5.33 2.02 3.23
CA SER A 57 5.45 1.10 2.09
C SER A 57 6.31 -0.15 2.36
N ALA A 58 6.98 -0.20 3.52
CA ALA A 58 7.58 -1.42 4.06
C ALA A 58 6.53 -2.49 4.42
N ASN A 59 5.32 -2.08 4.83
CA ASN A 59 4.22 -2.97 5.19
C ASN A 59 3.00 -2.71 4.29
N LEU A 60 2.91 -3.46 3.19
CA LEU A 60 1.86 -3.30 2.20
C LEU A 60 0.50 -3.84 2.65
N ASP A 61 0.46 -4.76 3.61
CA ASP A 61 -0.80 -5.29 4.16
C ASP A 61 -1.55 -4.23 4.95
N GLU A 62 -0.83 -3.30 5.58
CA GLU A 62 -1.46 -2.21 6.33
C GLU A 62 -1.96 -1.08 5.43
N ILE A 63 -1.23 -0.77 4.35
CA ILE A 63 -1.61 0.31 3.43
C ILE A 63 -2.70 -0.16 2.47
N PHE A 64 -2.54 -1.36 1.93
CA PHE A 64 -3.44 -1.95 0.96
C PHE A 64 -3.89 -3.34 1.44
N PRO A 65 -4.81 -3.38 2.41
CA PRO A 65 -5.28 -4.64 2.96
C PRO A 65 -5.94 -5.49 1.87
N SER A 66 -5.67 -6.80 1.92
CA SER A 66 -6.46 -7.77 1.17
C SER A 66 -7.79 -7.99 1.89
N ARG A 67 -8.88 -7.99 1.14
CA ARG A 67 -10.20 -8.39 1.64
C ARG A 67 -10.70 -9.55 0.80
N LYS A 68 -10.80 -10.73 1.41
CA LYS A 68 -11.45 -11.92 0.84
C LYS A 68 -12.88 -12.03 1.31
#